data_AF-A0A2V3W2C4-F1
#
_entry.id   AF-A0A2V3W2C4-F1
#
_cell.length_a   1.000
_cell.length_b   1.000
_cell.length_c   1.000
_cell.angle_alpha   90.00
_cell.angle_beta   90.00
_cell.angle_gamma   90.00
#
_symmetry.space_group_name_H-M   'P 1'
#
loop_
_entity.id
_entity.type
_entity.pdbx_description
1 polymer ?
#
loop_
_entity_poly.entity_id
_entity_poly.type
_entity_poly.pdbx_seq_one_letter_code
_entity_poly.pdbx_strand_id
1 'polypeptide(L)' 'MFLTQFTGGPPLYSEEFGPPAMRNRHLPHEITPLRAESWLRCMKEAFEEIGLDQQPAGKEFYERLTRVASIMVNTDDTTP' A
#
# COMPACT_ATOMS: atom_id res chain seq x y z
N MET A 1 6.15 5.36 9.36
CA MET A 1 6.95 6.37 8.62
C MET A 1 6.48 6.58 7.18
N PHE A 2 6.40 5.54 6.33
CA PHE A 2 5.95 5.72 4.93
C PHE A 2 4.54 6.33 4.84
N LEU A 3 3.55 5.75 5.54
CA LEU A 3 2.17 6.22 5.49
C LEU A 3 2.02 7.68 5.94
N THR A 4 2.76 8.11 6.97
CA THR A 4 2.78 9.50 7.45
C THR A 4 3.13 10.48 6.33
N GLN A 5 4.23 10.22 5.62
CA GLN A 5 4.64 11.03 4.47
C GLN A 5 3.63 10.90 3.32
N PHE A 6 3.16 9.69 3.03
CA PHE A 6 2.26 9.39 1.93
C PHE A 6 0.91 10.11 2.06
N THR A 7 0.42 10.34 3.28
CA THR A 7 -0.81 11.09 3.55
C THR A 7 -0.59 12.59 3.73
N GLY A 8 0.60 13.12 3.40
CA GLY A 8 0.90 14.56 3.43
C GLY A 8 1.52 15.07 4.74
N GLY A 9 1.91 14.19 5.65
CA GLY A 9 2.70 14.54 6.83
C GLY A 9 4.20 14.76 6.52
N PRO A 10 5.03 14.93 7.55
CA PRO A 10 6.48 15.12 7.40
C PRO A 10 7.15 13.97 6.63
N PRO A 11 8.26 14.22 5.90
CA PRO A 11 8.90 13.26 5.02
C PRO A 11 9.79 12.23 5.75
N LEU A 12 9.28 11.67 6.86
CA LEU A 12 10.03 10.80 7.76
C LEU A 12 10.63 9.57 7.07
N TYR A 13 9.93 9.02 6.07
CA TYR A 13 10.45 7.88 5.32
C TYR A 13 11.63 8.29 4.43
N SER A 14 11.49 9.40 3.70
CA SER A 14 12.55 9.87 2.81
C SER A 14 13.81 10.31 3.58
N GLU A 15 13.64 10.90 4.76
CA GLU A 15 14.74 11.31 5.63
C GLU A 15 15.60 10.11 6.09
N GLU A 16 14.97 8.97 6.38
CA GLU A 16 15.67 7.79 6.88
C GLU A 16 16.15 6.85 5.76
N PHE A 17 15.31 6.62 4.74
CA PHE A 17 15.54 5.58 3.72
C PHE A 17 15.83 6.13 2.32
N GLY A 18 15.83 7.45 2.15
CA GLY A 18 15.94 8.10 0.83
C GLY A 18 14.65 7.98 0.00
N PRO A 19 14.70 8.28 -1.30
CA PRO A 19 13.53 8.31 -2.16
C PRO A 19 12.67 7.03 -2.05
N PRO A 20 11.32 7.16 -2.02
CA PRO A 20 10.44 6.00 -1.87
C PRO A 20 10.69 4.92 -2.92
N ALA A 21 10.59 5.27 -4.21
CA ALA A 21 10.79 4.34 -5.34
C ALA A 21 10.17 2.94 -5.09
N MET A 22 8.94 2.92 -4.56
CA MET A 22 8.36 1.73 -3.93
C MET A 22 8.38 0.51 -4.84
N ARG A 23 8.02 0.66 -6.12
CA ARG A 23 8.04 -0.46 -7.07
C ARG A 23 9.41 -1.15 -7.13
N ASN A 24 10.50 -0.38 -7.20
CA ASN A 24 11.85 -0.95 -7.27
C ASN A 24 12.20 -1.73 -5.99
N ARG A 25 11.75 -1.25 -4.82
CA ARG A 25 11.92 -1.95 -3.54
C ARG A 25 11.08 -3.23 -3.46
N HIS A 26 10.01 -3.33 -4.23
CA HIS A 26 9.13 -4.49 -4.27
C HIS A 26 9.52 -5.52 -5.35
N LEU A 27 10.38 -5.17 -6.32
CA LEU A 27 10.87 -6.10 -7.37
C LEU A 27 11.53 -7.40 -6.84
N PRO A 28 12.27 -7.42 -5.71
CA PRO A 28 12.84 -8.65 -5.18
C PRO A 28 11.82 -9.64 -4.62
N HIS A 29 10.55 -9.23 -4.47
CA HIS A 29 9.48 -10.04 -3.91
C HIS A 29 8.46 -10.34 -4.99
N GLU A 30 8.02 -11.59 -5.09
CA GLU A 30 6.94 -11.96 -5.99
C GLU A 30 5.62 -11.37 -5.47
N ILE A 31 4.99 -10.52 -6.28
CA ILE A 31 3.71 -9.89 -5.98
C ILE A 31 2.78 -10.16 -7.15
N THR A 32 1.90 -11.13 -6.95
CA THR A 32 0.83 -11.46 -7.88
C THR A 32 -0.42 -10.63 -7.61
N PRO A 33 -1.38 -10.55 -8.55
CA PRO A 33 -2.68 -9.92 -8.29
C PRO A 33 -3.36 -10.47 -7.03
N LEU A 34 -3.35 -11.80 -6.82
CA LEU A 34 -3.91 -12.42 -5.61
C LEU A 34 -3.23 -11.94 -4.32
N ARG A 35 -1.90 -11.75 -4.34
CA ARG A 35 -1.17 -11.22 -3.17
C ARG A 35 -1.49 -9.76 -2.92
N ALA A 36 -1.62 -8.95 -3.96
CA ALA A 36 -2.02 -7.55 -3.84
C ALA A 36 -3.45 -7.41 -3.27
N GLU A 37 -4.39 -8.23 -3.74
CA GLU A 37 -5.75 -8.31 -3.19
C GLU A 37 -5.76 -8.75 -1.72
N SER A 38 -4.96 -9.76 -1.38
CA SER A 38 -4.83 -10.22 0.00
C SER A 38 -4.29 -9.13 0.93
N TRP A 39 -3.29 -8.37 0.47
CA TRP A 39 -2.77 -7.22 1.21
C TRP A 39 -3.83 -6.11 1.37
N LEU A 40 -4.61 -5.81 0.33
CA LEU A 40 -5.71 -4.85 0.41
C LEU A 40 -6.80 -5.30 1.38
N ARG A 41 -7.11 -6.60 1.42
CA ARG A 41 -8.04 -7.16 2.42
C ARG A 41 -7.55 -6.93 3.84
N CYS A 42 -6.28 -7.22 4.13
CA CYS A 42 -5.69 -6.93 5.45
C CYS A 42 -5.75 -5.43 5.79
N MET A 43 -5.49 -4.55 4.82
CA MET A 43 -5.63 -3.10 5.03
C MET A 43 -7.07 -2.69 5.33
N LYS A 44 -8.05 -3.30 4.66
CA LYS A 44 -9.46 -3.03 4.91
C LYS A 44 -9.88 -3.46 6.32
N GLU A 45 -9.51 -4.67 6.73
CA GLU A 45 -9.76 -5.18 8.09
C GLU A 45 -9.15 -4.25 9.14
N ALA A 46 -7.92 -3.76 8.92
CA ALA A 46 -7.28 -2.80 9.82
C ALA A 46 -7.99 -1.44 9.87
N PHE A 47 -8.55 -0.96 8.75
CA PHE A 47 -9.33 0.28 8.71
C PHE A 47 -10.63 0.14 9.50
N GLU A 48 -11.31 -1.00 9.37
CA GLU A 48 -12.52 -1.33 10.12
C GLU A 48 -12.23 -1.41 11.63
N GLU A 49 -11.13 -2.06 12.03
CA GLU A 49 -10.74 -2.21 13.44
C GLU A 49 -10.55 -0.86 14.15
N ILE A 50 -9.98 0.13 13.46
CA ILE A 50 -9.75 1.47 14.02
C ILE A 50 -10.88 2.47 13.71
N GLY A 51 -11.93 2.05 13.01
CA GLY A 51 -13.06 2.88 12.61
C GLY A 51 -12.74 3.95 11.56
N LEU A 52 -11.67 3.77 10.79
CA LEU A 52 -11.25 4.70 9.75
C LEU A 52 -12.14 4.61 8.50
N ASP A 53 -12.69 3.44 8.22
CA ASP A 53 -13.64 3.18 7.12
C ASP A 53 -14.94 4.02 7.23
N GLN A 54 -15.30 4.40 8.46
CA GLN A 54 -16.43 5.28 8.75
C GLN A 54 -16.13 6.76 8.45
N GLN A 55 -14.87 7.11 8.22
CA GLN A 55 -14.45 8.47 7.90
C GLN A 55 -14.35 8.67 6.37
N PRO A 56 -14.80 9.81 5.81
CA PRO A 56 -14.65 10.10 4.39
C PRO A 56 -13.19 9.98 3.90
N ALA A 57 -12.24 10.48 4.70
CA ALA A 57 -10.82 10.40 4.40
C ALA A 57 -10.29 8.95 4.36
N GLY A 58 -10.88 8.03 5.13
CA GLY A 58 -10.52 6.61 5.11
C GLY A 58 -10.85 5.96 3.77
N LYS A 59 -12.01 6.30 3.19
CA LYS A 59 -12.41 5.80 1.86
C LYS A 59 -11.44 6.28 0.77
N GLU A 60 -11.14 7.57 0.76
CA GLU A 60 -10.17 8.14 -0.19
C GLU A 60 -8.76 7.54 -0.03
N PHE A 61 -8.35 7.31 1.21
CA PHE A 61 -7.06 6.70 1.50
C PHE A 61 -7.01 5.25 1.01
N TYR A 62 -8.06 4.46 1.25
CA TYR A 62 -8.15 3.08 0.74
C TYR A 62 -8.10 3.04 -0.79
N GLU A 63 -8.81 3.93 -1.49
CA GLU A 63 -8.74 4.04 -2.96
C GLU A 63 -7.33 4.37 -3.46
N ARG A 64 -6.60 5.23 -2.75
CA ARG A 64 -5.19 5.52 -3.05
C ARG A 64 -4.33 4.27 -2.86
N LEU A 65 -4.53 3.50 -1.79
CA LEU A 65 -3.80 2.25 -1.55
C LEU A 65 -4.09 1.21 -2.63
N THR A 66 -5.34 1.09 -3.10
CA THR A 66 -5.69 0.19 -4.20
C THR A 66 -4.91 0.50 -5.48
N ARG A 67 -4.77 1.80 -5.83
CA ARG A 67 -3.94 2.22 -6.97
C ARG A 67 -2.46 1.94 -6.75
N VAL A 68 -1.95 2.09 -5.54
CA VAL A 68 -0.54 1.77 -5.24
C VAL A 68 -0.29 0.28 -5.33
N ALA A 69 -1.17 -0.55 -4.78
CA ALA A 69 -1.05 -2.01 -4.78
C ALA A 69 -0.96 -2.56 -6.21
N SER A 70 -1.79 -2.06 -7.14
CA SER A 70 -1.73 -2.50 -8.55
C SER A 70 -0.40 -2.16 -9.22
N ILE A 71 0.22 -1.02 -8.88
CA ILE A 71 1.54 -0.64 -9.39
C ILE A 71 2.65 -1.54 -8.83
N MET A 72 2.44 -2.20 -7.69
CA MET A 72 3.45 -3.09 -7.09
C MET A 72 3.45 -4.50 -7.69
N VAL A 73 2.34 -4.92 -8.34
CA VAL A 73 2.26 -6.25 -8.99
C VAL A 73 3.38 -6.41 -10.02
N ASN A 74 4.09 -7.52 -9.95
CA ASN A 74 5.28 -7.80 -10.76
C ASN A 74 5.37 -9.26 -11.23
N THR A 75 4.38 -10.08 -10.94
CA THR A 75 4.30 -11.48 -11.35
C THR A 75 2.84 -11.85 -11.65
N ASP A 76 2.59 -12.75 -12.58
CA ASP A 76 1.24 -13.24 -12.89
C ASP A 76 0.83 -14.37 -11.92
N ASP A 77 -0.47 -14.51 -11.64
CA ASP A 77 -1.00 -15.58 -10.76
C ASP A 77 -0.79 -17.00 -11.31
N THR A 78 -0.37 -17.14 -12.57
CA THR A 78 -0.14 -18.42 -13.26
C THR A 78 1.25 -19.00 -13.02
N THR A 79 2.10 -18.33 -12.24
CA THR A 79 3.43 -18.86 -11.90
C THR A 79 3.27 -19.94 -10.80
N PRO A 80 3.59 -21.22 -11.06
CA PRO A 80 3.42 -22.31 -10.11
C PRO A 80 4.38 -22.23 -8.92
#